data_AF-A0A1X1L0Q4-F1
#
_entry.id   AF-A0A1X1L0Q4-F1
#
_cell.length_a   1.000
_cell.length_b   1.000
_cell.length_c   1.000
_cell.angle_alpha   90.00
_cell.angle_beta   90.00
_cell.angle_gamma   90.00
#
_symmetry.space_group_name_H-M   'P 1'
#
loop_
_entity.id
_entity.type
_entity.pdbx_description
1 polymer ?
#
loop_
_entity_poly.entity_id
_entity_poly.type
_entity_poly.pdbx_seq_one_letter_code
_entity_poly.pdbx_strand_id
1 'polypeptide(L)'
;PVTVKKQSDTFNPTAKEPNQTVRHNEVPDPEKSINTNDLPKGTNYSWSEQPDTSKPGSKTGKVLITYPDHSTEEVTVTVNVTPQNDEYTPTGIPQEVDNGHVPDPETSVTKTGLPEGTTVTWKTRPDVSTPGSHPGVALVHYPDGTEDEVEVPVTVKKQSDTFNPTAKEPNQTVRHNEVPDPEKSINTNDLPAGTNYSWSEQPDTSKPGSKTGKVLIT
;
A
#
# COMPACT_ATOMS: atom_id res chain seq x y z
N PRO A 1 -17.41 -65.13 -30.76
CA PRO A 1 -16.77 -63.80 -30.83
C PRO A 1 -16.48 -63.24 -29.43
N VAL A 2 -15.28 -62.69 -29.20
CA VAL A 2 -14.91 -62.00 -27.95
C VAL A 2 -14.86 -60.50 -28.26
N THR A 3 -15.53 -59.68 -27.45
CA THR A 3 -15.51 -58.21 -27.57
C THR A 3 -14.66 -57.63 -26.46
N VAL A 4 -13.68 -56.79 -26.81
CA VAL A 4 -12.86 -56.05 -25.85
C VAL A 4 -13.53 -54.71 -25.58
N LYS A 5 -13.75 -54.38 -24.30
CA LYS A 5 -14.30 -53.09 -23.89
C LYS A 5 -13.21 -52.02 -23.88
N LYS A 6 -13.60 -50.76 -24.10
CA LYS A 6 -12.69 -49.62 -23.92
C LYS A 6 -12.34 -49.43 -22.45
N GLN A 7 -11.18 -48.86 -22.18
CA GLN A 7 -10.75 -48.53 -20.82
C GLN A 7 -11.64 -47.44 -20.20
N SER A 8 -12.09 -46.44 -20.97
CA SER A 8 -13.08 -45.44 -20.53
C SER A 8 -14.43 -46.03 -20.14
N ASP A 9 -14.78 -47.23 -20.63
CA ASP A 9 -16.02 -47.92 -20.23
C ASP A 9 -15.82 -48.80 -18.99
N THR A 10 -14.59 -48.87 -18.47
CA THR A 10 -14.15 -49.79 -17.43
C THR A 10 -13.69 -49.06 -16.17
N PHE A 11 -12.95 -47.95 -16.33
CA PHE A 11 -12.50 -47.10 -15.23
C PHE A 11 -13.51 -45.98 -14.96
N ASN A 12 -13.47 -45.43 -13.74
CA ASN A 12 -14.30 -44.29 -13.33
C ASN A 12 -13.46 -43.36 -12.44
N PRO A 13 -12.52 -42.61 -13.02
CA PRO A 13 -11.69 -41.66 -12.30
C PRO A 13 -12.55 -40.58 -11.63
N THR A 14 -12.10 -40.12 -10.47
CA THR A 14 -12.78 -39.08 -9.70
C THR A 14 -11.83 -37.94 -9.39
N ALA A 15 -12.40 -36.75 -9.15
CA ALA A 15 -11.65 -35.61 -8.65
C ALA A 15 -10.97 -35.96 -7.32
N LYS A 16 -9.76 -35.46 -7.14
CA LYS A 16 -8.99 -35.66 -5.91
C LYS A 16 -9.48 -34.76 -4.79
N GLU A 17 -9.58 -35.31 -3.58
CA GLU A 17 -9.85 -34.55 -2.35
C GLU A 17 -8.72 -34.78 -1.32
N PRO A 18 -8.20 -33.73 -0.66
CA PRO A 18 -8.55 -32.32 -0.87
C PRO A 18 -8.14 -31.81 -2.26
N ASN A 19 -8.92 -30.85 -2.78
CA ASN A 19 -8.62 -30.15 -4.03
C ASN A 19 -7.18 -29.62 -4.07
N GLN A 20 -6.56 -29.67 -5.25
CA GLN A 20 -5.26 -29.07 -5.49
C GLN A 20 -5.31 -27.57 -5.18
N THR A 21 -4.25 -27.05 -4.56
CA THR A 21 -4.10 -25.63 -4.26
C THR A 21 -2.87 -25.08 -5.01
N VAL A 22 -3.01 -23.92 -5.63
CA VAL A 22 -1.96 -23.24 -6.41
C VAL A 22 -1.96 -21.73 -6.12
N ARG A 23 -0.87 -21.06 -6.48
CA ARG A 23 -0.76 -19.60 -6.34
C ARG A 23 -1.38 -18.84 -7.51
N HIS A 24 -1.52 -17.53 -7.35
CA HIS A 24 -1.92 -16.63 -8.43
C HIS A 24 -1.10 -16.87 -9.72
N ASN A 25 -1.80 -17.04 -10.85
CA ASN A 25 -1.28 -17.33 -12.18
C ASN A 25 -0.43 -18.61 -12.33
N GLU A 26 -0.35 -19.46 -11.31
CA GLU A 26 0.27 -20.76 -11.45
C GLU A 26 -0.62 -21.67 -12.31
N VAL A 27 0.00 -22.46 -13.20
CA VAL A 27 -0.72 -23.44 -14.02
C VAL A 27 -0.82 -24.74 -13.21
N PRO A 28 -2.03 -25.17 -12.79
CA PRO A 28 -2.17 -26.40 -12.04
C PRO A 28 -1.88 -27.62 -12.90
N ASP A 29 -1.22 -28.61 -12.31
CA ASP A 29 -1.02 -29.94 -12.91
C ASP A 29 -2.34 -30.75 -12.95
N PRO A 30 -2.84 -31.15 -14.14
CA PRO A 30 -4.09 -31.90 -14.25
C PRO A 30 -4.04 -33.27 -13.57
N GLU A 31 -2.87 -33.92 -13.53
CA GLU A 31 -2.71 -35.22 -12.88
C GLU A 31 -2.92 -35.11 -11.36
N LYS A 32 -2.47 -34.00 -10.75
CA LYS A 32 -2.63 -33.75 -9.31
C LYS A 32 -4.08 -33.49 -8.90
N SER A 33 -4.98 -33.26 -9.86
CA SER A 33 -6.41 -33.02 -9.63
C SER A 33 -7.28 -34.29 -9.72
N ILE A 34 -6.70 -35.44 -10.08
CA ILE A 34 -7.42 -36.73 -10.28
C ILE A 34 -6.90 -37.81 -9.32
N ASN A 35 -7.77 -38.72 -8.90
CA ASN A 35 -7.37 -39.95 -8.21
C ASN A 35 -6.82 -40.97 -9.21
N THR A 36 -5.49 -41.12 -9.26
CA THR A 36 -4.80 -41.91 -10.29
C THR A 36 -4.46 -43.35 -9.90
N ASN A 37 -4.63 -43.72 -8.63
CA ASN A 37 -4.10 -44.98 -8.07
C ASN A 37 -4.58 -46.25 -8.78
N ASP A 38 -5.81 -46.26 -9.30
CA ASP A 38 -6.43 -47.43 -9.92
C ASP A 38 -6.41 -47.37 -11.46
N LEU A 39 -5.77 -46.36 -12.04
CA LEU A 39 -5.74 -46.16 -13.48
C LEU A 39 -4.57 -46.94 -14.13
N PRO A 40 -4.72 -47.41 -15.38
CA PRO A 40 -3.70 -48.20 -16.04
C PRO A 40 -2.44 -47.35 -16.31
N LYS A 41 -1.27 -48.00 -16.25
CA LYS A 41 0.00 -47.33 -16.59
C LYS A 41 -0.02 -46.83 -18.03
N GLY A 42 0.48 -45.62 -18.25
CA GLY A 42 0.45 -44.95 -19.55
C GLY A 42 -0.79 -44.08 -19.77
N THR A 43 -1.68 -43.98 -18.79
CA THR A 43 -2.74 -42.95 -18.79
C THR A 43 -2.11 -41.56 -18.77
N ASN A 44 -2.60 -40.66 -19.62
CA ASN A 44 -2.16 -39.28 -19.74
C ASN A 44 -3.27 -38.33 -19.28
N TYR A 45 -2.89 -37.18 -18.70
CA TYR A 45 -3.78 -36.17 -18.17
C TYR A 45 -3.48 -34.82 -18.81
N SER A 46 -4.52 -34.15 -19.30
CA SER A 46 -4.42 -32.81 -19.87
C SER A 46 -5.65 -32.00 -19.50
N TRP A 47 -5.58 -30.67 -19.62
CA TRP A 47 -6.76 -29.83 -19.46
C TRP A 47 -7.54 -29.76 -20.77
N SER A 48 -8.82 -30.14 -20.76
CA SER A 48 -9.75 -29.72 -21.82
C SER A 48 -10.37 -28.36 -21.52
N GLU A 49 -10.47 -28.02 -20.22
CA GLU A 49 -10.85 -26.70 -19.73
C GLU A 49 -9.93 -26.35 -18.55
N GLN A 50 -8.94 -25.48 -18.78
CA GLN A 50 -7.98 -25.08 -17.75
C GLN A 50 -8.66 -24.12 -16.75
N PRO A 51 -8.53 -24.35 -15.42
CA PRO A 51 -9.06 -23.41 -14.43
C PRO A 51 -8.34 -22.05 -14.51
N ASP A 52 -9.10 -20.96 -14.38
CA ASP A 52 -8.57 -19.59 -14.34
C ASP A 52 -7.96 -19.26 -12.98
N THR A 53 -6.63 -19.20 -12.93
CA THR A 53 -5.86 -18.92 -11.71
C THR A 53 -5.48 -17.45 -11.52
N SER A 54 -6.08 -16.53 -12.29
CA SER A 54 -5.81 -15.09 -12.20
C SER A 54 -6.44 -14.42 -10.99
N LYS A 55 -7.42 -15.04 -10.35
CA LYS A 55 -8.11 -14.53 -9.15
C LYS A 55 -8.17 -15.61 -8.07
N PRO A 56 -8.12 -15.24 -6.78
CA PRO A 56 -8.21 -16.21 -5.70
C PRO A 56 -9.56 -16.92 -5.65
N GLY A 57 -9.61 -18.00 -4.88
CA GLY A 57 -10.80 -18.79 -4.59
C GLY A 57 -10.88 -20.10 -5.36
N SER A 58 -12.04 -20.74 -5.29
CA SER A 58 -12.32 -22.02 -5.91
C SER A 58 -12.60 -21.85 -7.41
N LYS A 59 -11.88 -22.60 -8.25
CA LYS A 59 -11.93 -22.54 -9.71
C LYS A 59 -12.21 -23.91 -10.29
N THR A 60 -13.16 -23.98 -11.19
CA THR A 60 -13.51 -25.22 -11.88
C THR A 60 -12.65 -25.40 -13.12
N GLY A 61 -12.27 -26.64 -13.42
CA GLY A 61 -11.65 -27.04 -14.68
C GLY A 61 -12.08 -28.46 -15.07
N LYS A 62 -11.67 -28.91 -16.25
CA LYS A 62 -11.92 -30.27 -16.74
C LYS A 62 -10.64 -30.93 -17.19
N VAL A 63 -10.37 -32.09 -16.61
CA VAL A 63 -9.24 -32.94 -16.98
C VAL A 63 -9.70 -33.94 -18.04
N LEU A 64 -9.06 -33.90 -19.20
CA LEU A 64 -9.14 -34.93 -20.23
C LEU A 64 -8.15 -36.04 -19.89
N ILE A 65 -8.68 -37.22 -19.66
CA ILE A 65 -7.93 -38.44 -19.34
C ILE A 65 -7.84 -39.26 -20.61
N THR A 66 -6.62 -39.61 -21.05
CA THR A 66 -6.37 -40.44 -22.23
C THR A 66 -5.73 -41.75 -21.81
N TYR A 67 -6.45 -42.85 -22.03
CA TYR A 67 -6.01 -44.19 -21.68
C TYR A 67 -5.04 -44.77 -22.72
N PRO A 68 -4.26 -45.82 -22.37
CA PRO A 68 -3.39 -46.53 -23.30
C PRO A 68 -4.08 -47.07 -24.56
N ASP A 69 -5.36 -47.44 -24.49
CA ASP A 69 -6.17 -47.87 -25.64
C ASP A 69 -6.73 -46.71 -26.49
N HIS A 70 -6.31 -45.47 -26.20
CA HIS A 70 -6.76 -44.21 -26.79
C HIS A 70 -8.21 -43.85 -26.54
N SER A 71 -8.93 -44.58 -25.68
CA SER A 71 -10.21 -44.11 -25.15
C SER A 71 -9.98 -42.94 -24.20
N THR A 72 -10.98 -42.07 -24.08
CA THR A 72 -10.88 -40.83 -23.32
C THR A 72 -12.14 -40.57 -22.53
N GLU A 73 -12.00 -39.88 -21.40
CA GLU A 73 -13.12 -39.30 -20.66
C GLU A 73 -12.71 -37.98 -20.00
N GLU A 74 -13.69 -37.19 -19.58
CA GLU A 74 -13.48 -35.91 -18.91
C GLU A 74 -13.99 -35.96 -17.48
N VAL A 75 -13.18 -35.44 -16.55
CA VAL A 75 -13.57 -35.29 -15.15
C VAL A 75 -13.54 -33.81 -14.80
N THR A 76 -14.66 -33.30 -14.27
CA THR A 76 -14.71 -31.95 -13.70
C THR A 76 -14.04 -31.95 -12.34
N VAL A 77 -13.12 -31.02 -12.14
CA VAL A 77 -12.33 -30.87 -10.92
C VAL A 77 -12.38 -29.44 -10.41
N THR A 78 -11.98 -29.26 -9.16
CA THR A 78 -11.86 -27.95 -8.53
C THR A 78 -10.41 -27.73 -8.11
N VAL A 79 -9.89 -26.53 -8.37
CA VAL A 79 -8.58 -26.06 -7.93
C VAL A 79 -8.79 -24.82 -7.06
N ASN A 80 -8.12 -24.75 -5.93
CA ASN A 80 -8.13 -23.58 -5.05
C ASN A 80 -6.94 -22.67 -5.39
N VAL A 81 -7.20 -21.38 -5.53
CA VAL A 81 -6.18 -20.35 -5.76
C VAL A 81 -6.02 -19.53 -4.49
N THR A 82 -4.81 -19.47 -3.94
CA THR A 82 -4.51 -18.67 -2.74
C THR A 82 -4.51 -17.17 -3.07
N PRO A 83 -5.07 -16.32 -2.18
CA PRO A 83 -5.00 -14.88 -2.35
C PRO A 83 -3.62 -14.34 -1.96
N GLN A 84 -3.16 -13.30 -2.65
CA GLN A 84 -1.85 -12.71 -2.40
C GLN A 84 -1.79 -12.00 -1.05
N ASN A 85 -2.88 -11.40 -0.56
CA ASN A 85 -2.91 -10.78 0.77
C ASN A 85 -2.79 -11.79 1.95
N ASP A 86 -2.99 -13.09 1.72
CA ASP A 86 -2.66 -14.12 2.71
C ASP A 86 -1.17 -14.52 2.67
N GLU A 87 -0.48 -14.28 1.54
CA GLU A 87 0.92 -14.67 1.31
C GLU A 87 1.91 -13.56 1.67
N TYR A 88 1.48 -12.31 1.60
CA TYR A 88 2.32 -11.13 1.81
C TYR A 88 1.86 -10.34 3.04
N THR A 89 2.79 -9.62 3.66
CA THR A 89 2.49 -8.77 4.82
C THR A 89 3.29 -7.48 4.69
N PRO A 90 2.76 -6.47 3.99
CA PRO A 90 3.42 -5.19 3.80
C PRO A 90 3.46 -4.40 5.11
N THR A 91 4.45 -3.52 5.24
CA THR A 91 4.66 -2.71 6.45
C THR A 91 4.85 -1.25 6.12
N GLY A 92 4.26 -0.38 6.94
CA GLY A 92 4.40 1.06 6.81
C GLY A 92 5.81 1.51 7.18
N ILE A 93 6.34 2.47 6.43
CA ILE A 93 7.64 3.07 6.67
C ILE A 93 7.40 4.41 7.40
N PRO A 94 7.95 4.62 8.62
CA PRO A 94 7.84 5.90 9.29
C PRO A 94 8.36 7.05 8.42
N GLN A 95 7.54 8.09 8.25
CA GLN A 95 7.89 9.29 7.48
C GLN A 95 8.04 10.50 8.40
N GLU A 96 8.98 11.38 8.05
CA GLU A 96 9.09 12.70 8.65
C GLU A 96 8.97 13.75 7.53
N VAL A 97 7.99 14.65 7.66
CA VAL A 97 7.60 15.59 6.60
C VAL A 97 7.51 17.02 7.10
N ASP A 98 7.64 17.98 6.20
CA ASP A 98 7.36 19.38 6.49
C ASP A 98 5.85 19.63 6.55
N ASN A 99 5.47 20.72 7.22
CA ASN A 99 4.07 21.14 7.30
C ASN A 99 3.46 21.35 5.91
N GLY A 100 2.27 20.80 5.69
CA GLY A 100 1.56 20.83 4.42
C GLY A 100 2.00 19.78 3.40
N HIS A 101 3.07 19.02 3.65
CA HIS A 101 3.59 18.04 2.71
C HIS A 101 3.11 16.61 3.01
N VAL A 102 2.16 16.11 2.22
CA VAL A 102 1.70 14.72 2.31
C VAL A 102 2.71 13.80 1.60
N PRO A 103 3.28 12.78 2.29
CA PRO A 103 4.20 11.85 1.66
C PRO A 103 3.50 10.99 0.59
N ASP A 104 4.26 10.59 -0.42
CA ASP A 104 3.78 9.67 -1.47
C ASP A 104 3.47 8.29 -0.85
N PRO A 105 2.25 7.75 -1.00
CA PRO A 105 1.93 6.43 -0.47
C PRO A 105 2.80 5.32 -1.07
N GLU A 106 3.26 5.47 -2.33
CA GLU A 106 4.07 4.47 -3.02
C GLU A 106 5.45 4.25 -2.38
N THR A 107 5.97 5.28 -1.72
CA THR A 107 7.24 5.23 -0.98
C THR A 107 7.04 5.08 0.53
N SER A 108 5.79 5.04 1.00
CA SER A 108 5.43 4.99 2.42
C SER A 108 5.21 3.56 2.93
N VAL A 109 5.28 2.56 2.07
CA VAL A 109 5.09 1.13 2.40
C VAL A 109 6.25 0.32 1.82
N THR A 110 6.74 -0.68 2.57
CA THR A 110 7.78 -1.59 2.10
C THR A 110 7.25 -2.50 1.00
N LYS A 111 7.77 -2.33 -0.22
CA LYS A 111 7.44 -3.17 -1.39
C LYS A 111 8.38 -4.35 -1.62
N THR A 112 9.44 -4.47 -0.84
CA THR A 112 10.43 -5.54 -1.02
C THR A 112 9.78 -6.91 -0.86
N GLY A 113 9.88 -7.75 -1.89
CA GLY A 113 9.31 -9.09 -1.90
C GLY A 113 7.82 -9.15 -2.28
N LEU A 114 7.15 -8.02 -2.46
CA LEU A 114 5.78 -7.97 -2.99
C LEU A 114 5.78 -8.33 -4.49
N PRO A 115 4.67 -8.87 -5.01
CA PRO A 115 4.57 -9.25 -6.41
C PRO A 115 4.63 -8.02 -7.33
N GLU A 116 5.19 -8.19 -8.53
CA GLU A 116 5.24 -7.14 -9.53
C GLU A 116 3.82 -6.68 -9.92
N GLY A 117 3.63 -5.38 -10.09
CA GLY A 117 2.30 -4.78 -10.31
C GLY A 117 1.59 -4.34 -9.02
N THR A 118 2.19 -4.58 -7.85
CA THR A 118 1.66 -4.06 -6.58
C THR A 118 1.75 -2.53 -6.55
N THR A 119 0.62 -1.87 -6.28
CA THR A 119 0.51 -0.40 -6.16
C THR A 119 -0.01 0.00 -4.78
N VAL A 120 0.22 1.24 -4.38
CA VAL A 120 -0.14 1.73 -3.04
C VAL A 120 -0.82 3.09 -3.14
N THR A 121 -1.92 3.23 -2.41
CA THR A 121 -2.71 4.46 -2.36
C THR A 121 -3.03 4.83 -0.92
N TRP A 122 -3.42 6.08 -0.64
CA TRP A 122 -3.93 6.43 0.68
C TRP A 122 -5.42 6.06 0.78
N LYS A 123 -5.77 5.20 1.74
CA LYS A 123 -7.15 5.06 2.22
C LYS A 123 -7.52 6.25 3.11
N THR A 124 -6.64 6.57 4.06
CA THR A 124 -6.73 7.75 4.93
C THR A 124 -5.42 8.52 4.85
N ARG A 125 -5.46 9.76 4.37
CA ARG A 125 -4.26 10.61 4.30
C ARG A 125 -3.87 11.07 5.71
N PRO A 126 -2.56 11.15 6.01
CA PRO A 126 -2.09 11.79 7.24
C PRO A 126 -2.45 13.28 7.25
N ASP A 127 -2.77 13.83 8.41
CA ASP A 127 -2.91 15.28 8.59
C ASP A 127 -1.52 15.90 8.68
N VAL A 128 -1.21 16.80 7.76
CA VAL A 128 0.09 17.47 7.67
C VAL A 128 0.01 18.96 8.02
N SER A 129 -1.15 19.42 8.49
CA SER A 129 -1.39 20.84 8.79
C SER A 129 -0.85 21.27 10.14
N THR A 130 -0.63 20.34 11.07
CA THR A 130 -0.09 20.62 12.40
C THR A 130 1.17 19.80 12.69
N PRO A 131 2.18 20.37 13.37
CA PRO A 131 3.33 19.61 13.83
C PRO A 131 2.93 18.50 14.82
N GLY A 132 3.55 17.32 14.71
CA GLY A 132 3.28 16.19 15.59
C GLY A 132 3.08 14.86 14.86
N SER A 133 2.61 13.85 15.58
CA SER A 133 2.34 12.51 15.04
C SER A 133 0.94 12.43 14.45
N HIS A 134 0.85 12.10 13.17
CA HIS A 134 -0.39 12.02 12.40
C HIS A 134 -0.33 10.81 11.46
N PRO A 135 -0.59 9.58 11.94
CA PRO A 135 -0.53 8.39 11.09
C PRO A 135 -1.57 8.43 9.96
N GLY A 136 -1.20 7.87 8.81
CA GLY A 136 -2.10 7.60 7.69
C GLY A 136 -2.38 6.11 7.55
N VAL A 137 -3.36 5.75 6.71
CA VAL A 137 -3.64 4.35 6.35
C VAL A 137 -3.49 4.21 4.84
N ALA A 138 -2.49 3.43 4.42
CA ALA A 138 -2.26 3.06 3.04
C ALA A 138 -3.06 1.79 2.68
N LEU A 139 -3.45 1.70 1.41
CA LEU A 139 -4.09 0.54 0.80
C LEU A 139 -3.14 -0.02 -0.26
N VAL A 140 -2.70 -1.26 -0.07
CA VAL A 140 -1.80 -1.99 -0.96
C VAL A 140 -2.65 -2.85 -1.88
N HIS A 141 -2.53 -2.63 -3.19
CA HIS A 141 -3.30 -3.31 -4.23
C HIS A 141 -2.45 -4.38 -4.88
N TYR A 142 -2.84 -5.66 -4.75
CA TYR A 142 -2.14 -6.77 -5.38
C TYR A 142 -2.64 -7.06 -6.80
N PRO A 143 -1.81 -7.67 -7.68
CA PRO A 143 -2.22 -8.06 -9.04
C PRO A 143 -3.44 -8.99 -9.11
N ASP A 144 -3.62 -9.87 -8.13
CA ASP A 144 -4.80 -10.74 -8.03
C ASP A 144 -6.07 -9.97 -7.62
N GLY A 145 -5.97 -8.67 -7.34
CA GLY A 145 -7.06 -7.78 -6.94
C GLY A 145 -7.43 -7.86 -5.46
N THR A 146 -6.68 -8.60 -4.65
CA THR A 146 -6.78 -8.51 -3.19
C THR A 146 -6.05 -7.26 -2.69
N GLU A 147 -6.38 -6.84 -1.47
CA GLU A 147 -5.84 -5.63 -0.87
C GLU A 147 -5.43 -5.87 0.59
N ASP A 148 -4.47 -5.09 1.06
CA ASP A 148 -4.09 -4.96 2.47
C ASP A 148 -4.14 -3.51 2.94
N GLU A 149 -4.54 -3.31 4.19
CA GLU A 149 -4.46 -2.02 4.86
C GLU A 149 -3.21 -1.93 5.75
N VAL A 150 -2.46 -0.85 5.59
CA VAL A 150 -1.19 -0.65 6.28
C VAL A 150 -1.20 0.72 6.95
N GLU A 151 -1.06 0.73 8.28
CA GLU A 151 -0.84 1.98 9.01
C GLU A 151 0.59 2.51 8.74
N VAL A 152 0.68 3.78 8.36
CA VAL A 152 1.95 4.48 8.13
C VAL A 152 2.12 5.57 9.18
N PRO A 153 3.12 5.47 10.06
CA PRO A 153 3.46 6.54 10.99
C PRO A 153 4.00 7.75 10.23
N VAL A 154 3.42 8.94 10.43
CA VAL A 154 3.91 10.19 9.84
C VAL A 154 4.09 11.23 10.93
N THR A 155 5.27 11.84 10.97
CA THR A 155 5.59 12.94 11.88
C THR A 155 5.79 14.23 11.09
N VAL A 156 5.05 15.27 11.46
CA VAL A 156 5.13 16.59 10.86
C VAL A 156 6.08 17.45 11.70
N LYS A 157 7.09 18.03 11.06
CA LYS A 157 8.08 18.89 11.70
C LYS A 157 7.46 20.19 12.21
N LYS A 158 8.06 20.75 13.27
CA LYS A 158 7.74 22.12 13.69
C LYS A 158 8.33 23.10 12.71
N GLN A 159 7.56 24.12 12.34
CA GLN A 159 8.06 25.19 11.48
C GLN A 159 9.22 25.97 12.11
N SER A 160 9.31 26.02 13.45
CA SER A 160 10.44 26.61 14.17
C SER A 160 11.77 25.92 13.94
N ASP A 161 11.77 24.66 13.50
CA ASP A 161 12.99 23.90 13.23
C ASP A 161 13.55 24.23 11.84
N THR A 162 12.71 24.78 10.96
CA THR A 162 13.03 25.14 9.57
C THR A 162 13.23 26.65 9.40
N PHE A 163 12.43 27.47 10.08
CA PHE A 163 12.44 28.93 9.94
C PHE A 163 13.07 29.61 11.15
N ASN A 164 14.10 30.41 10.91
CA ASN A 164 14.79 31.20 11.94
C ASN A 164 14.71 32.70 11.61
N PRO A 165 13.62 33.37 12.02
CA PRO A 165 13.44 34.80 11.77
C PRO A 165 14.52 35.64 12.47
N THR A 166 14.95 36.70 11.81
CA THR A 166 15.95 37.65 12.33
C THR A 166 15.37 39.06 12.44
N ALA A 167 15.95 39.86 13.33
CA ALA A 167 15.59 41.28 13.43
C ALA A 167 15.93 42.01 12.13
N LYS A 168 15.07 42.95 11.74
CA LYS A 168 15.25 43.77 10.55
C LYS A 168 16.23 44.91 10.81
N GLU A 169 17.16 45.11 9.89
CA GLU A 169 18.08 46.26 9.90
C GLU A 169 17.89 47.13 8.63
N PRO A 170 17.87 48.47 8.75
CA PRO A 170 17.93 49.24 10.00
C PRO A 170 16.67 49.04 10.85
N ASN A 171 16.84 49.13 12.18
CA ASN A 171 15.75 49.11 13.14
C ASN A 171 14.65 50.15 12.82
N GLN A 172 13.39 49.83 13.13
CA GLN A 172 12.27 50.75 12.91
C GLN A 172 12.31 51.97 13.84
N THR A 173 11.77 53.10 13.36
CA THR A 173 11.64 54.35 14.12
C THR A 173 10.19 54.77 14.22
N VAL A 174 9.74 55.14 15.43
CA VAL A 174 8.36 55.59 15.70
C VAL A 174 8.34 56.88 16.52
N ARG A 175 7.18 57.55 16.59
CA ARG A 175 7.02 58.77 17.39
C ARG A 175 6.86 58.44 18.89
N HIS A 176 6.97 59.47 19.71
CA HIS A 176 6.72 59.37 21.15
C HIS A 176 5.32 58.80 21.43
N ASN A 177 5.24 57.79 22.32
CA ASN A 177 4.04 57.02 22.68
C ASN A 177 3.39 56.22 21.54
N GLU A 178 4.01 56.11 20.36
CA GLU A 178 3.53 55.22 19.31
C GLU A 178 3.95 53.78 19.61
N VAL A 179 3.05 52.83 19.37
CA VAL A 179 3.35 51.40 19.50
C VAL A 179 3.93 50.92 18.18
N PRO A 180 5.22 50.51 18.13
CA PRO A 180 5.80 49.99 16.90
C PRO A 180 5.11 48.69 16.47
N ASP A 181 5.06 48.50 15.16
CA ASP A 181 4.49 47.29 14.55
C ASP A 181 5.51 46.14 14.67
N PRO A 182 5.19 45.03 15.36
CA PRO A 182 6.13 43.93 15.54
C PRO A 182 6.58 43.31 14.21
N GLU A 183 5.71 43.26 13.19
CA GLU A 183 6.05 42.71 11.87
C GLU A 183 7.16 43.52 11.19
N LYS A 184 7.13 44.85 11.32
CA LYS A 184 8.15 45.75 10.76
C LYS A 184 9.52 45.62 11.43
N SER A 185 9.59 44.93 12.56
CA SER A 185 10.84 44.66 13.29
C SER A 185 11.54 43.37 12.87
N ILE A 186 10.93 42.53 12.03
CA ILE A 186 11.44 41.20 11.66
C ILE A 186 11.62 41.09 10.15
N ASN A 187 12.59 40.29 9.70
CA ASN A 187 12.73 39.88 8.31
C ASN A 187 11.71 38.78 8.00
N THR A 188 10.69 39.11 7.18
CA THR A 188 9.52 38.25 6.95
C THR A 188 9.54 37.49 5.62
N ASN A 189 10.47 37.81 4.71
CA ASN A 189 10.47 37.32 3.32
C ASN A 189 10.49 35.79 3.19
N ASP A 190 11.11 35.10 4.14
CA ASP A 190 11.29 33.65 4.11
C ASP A 190 10.37 32.90 5.09
N LEU A 191 9.43 33.60 5.74
CA LEU A 191 8.49 33.00 6.69
C LEU A 191 7.23 32.51 5.97
N PRO A 192 6.61 31.41 6.45
CA PRO A 192 5.44 30.84 5.81
C PRO A 192 4.25 31.80 5.83
N ALA A 193 3.35 31.65 4.86
CA ALA A 193 2.10 32.42 4.84
C ALA A 193 1.27 32.12 6.09
N GLY A 194 0.65 33.15 6.66
CA GLY A 194 -0.13 33.02 7.90
C GLY A 194 0.67 33.21 9.18
N THR A 195 2.00 33.42 9.11
CA THR A 195 2.79 33.81 10.28
C THR A 195 2.25 35.09 10.91
N ASN A 196 2.08 35.05 12.23
CA ASN A 196 1.60 36.17 13.03
C ASN A 196 2.72 36.73 13.91
N TYR A 197 2.71 38.05 14.11
CA TYR A 197 3.72 38.79 14.87
C TYR A 197 3.04 39.55 16.00
N SER A 198 3.51 39.33 17.23
CA SER A 198 3.00 40.04 18.40
C SER A 198 4.15 40.41 19.34
N TRP A 199 3.96 41.41 20.19
CA TRP A 199 4.92 41.73 21.24
C TRP A 199 4.73 40.77 22.42
N SER A 200 5.75 39.95 22.73
CA SER A 200 5.83 39.29 24.05
C SER A 200 6.34 40.26 25.12
N GLU A 201 7.22 41.18 24.73
CA GLU A 201 7.64 42.32 25.53
C GLU A 201 7.62 43.57 24.64
N GLN A 202 6.64 44.47 24.87
CA GLN A 202 6.49 45.69 24.07
C GLN A 202 7.56 46.74 24.46
N PRO A 203 8.22 47.40 23.49
CA PRO A 203 9.16 48.47 23.79
C PRO A 203 8.46 49.71 24.40
N ASP A 204 9.07 50.30 25.44
CA ASP A 204 8.57 51.53 26.08
C ASP A 204 8.97 52.79 25.29
N THR A 205 8.02 53.32 24.52
CA THR A 205 8.20 54.52 23.69
C THR A 205 7.84 55.84 24.40
N SER A 206 7.65 55.81 25.72
CA SER A 206 7.37 57.01 26.52
C SER A 206 8.59 57.92 26.73
N LYS A 207 9.80 57.45 26.37
CA LYS A 207 11.03 58.24 26.46
C LYS A 207 11.85 58.11 25.17
N PRO A 208 12.48 59.18 24.67
CA PRO A 208 13.39 59.09 23.53
C PRO A 208 14.55 58.11 23.76
N GLY A 209 15.11 57.58 22.67
CA GLY A 209 16.28 56.70 22.67
C GLY A 209 15.99 55.31 22.11
N SER A 210 17.02 54.47 22.01
CA SER A 210 16.86 53.07 21.59
C SER A 210 16.11 52.26 22.64
N LYS A 211 15.11 51.50 22.22
CA LYS A 211 14.25 50.67 23.07
C LYS A 211 14.24 49.26 22.52
N THR A 212 14.34 48.28 23.42
CA THR A 212 14.27 46.87 23.07
C THR A 212 12.86 46.35 23.31
N GLY A 213 12.38 45.51 22.41
CA GLY A 213 11.21 44.66 22.60
C GLY A 213 11.52 43.24 22.18
N LYS A 214 10.62 42.30 22.49
CA LYS A 214 10.70 40.91 22.03
C LYS A 214 9.46 40.59 21.20
N VAL A 215 9.67 40.15 19.97
CA VAL A 215 8.60 39.71 19.08
C VAL A 215 8.38 38.21 19.30
N LEU A 216 7.13 37.82 19.53
CA LEU A 216 6.64 36.45 19.45
C LEU A 216 6.11 36.19 18.04
N ILE A 217 6.55 35.09 17.45
CA ILE A 217 6.22 34.68 16.08
C ILE A 217 5.53 33.31 16.17
N THR A 218 4.35 33.19 15.58
CA THR A 218 3.49 31.98 15.62
C THR A 218 2.91 31.66 14.26
#